data_AF-A0A255E4C2-F1
#
_entry.id   AF-A0A255E4C2-F1
#
_cell.length_a   1.000
_cell.length_b   1.000
_cell.length_c   1.000
_cell.angle_alpha   90.00
_cell.angle_beta   90.00
_cell.angle_gamma   90.00
#
_symmetry.space_group_name_H-M   'P 1'
#
loop_
_entity.id
_entity.type
_entity.pdbx_description
1 polymer ?
#
loop_
_entity_poly.entity_id
_entity_poly.type
_entity_poly.pdbx_seq_one_letter_code
_entity_poly.pdbx_strand_id
1 'polypeptide(L)' 'FNSRIRDECLNINTFYSLLHARVVISDWKTEYNHDRRHSSLGYLAPADYARQCTHQMETDDSHNVRT' A
#
# COMPACT_ATOMS: atom_id res chain seq x y z
N PHE A 1 -4.70 -8.44 1.08
CA PHE A 1 -3.58 -7.67 0.50
C PHE A 1 -2.77 -8.48 -0.51
N ASN A 2 -2.08 -9.57 -0.12
CA ASN A 2 -1.18 -10.30 -1.04
C ASN A 2 -1.86 -11.13 -2.15
N SER A 3 -3.12 -11.55 -1.97
CA SER A 3 -3.82 -12.37 -2.98
C SER A 3 -4.04 -11.62 -4.30
N ARG A 4 -4.37 -10.32 -4.23
CA ARG A 4 -4.60 -9.45 -5.41
C ARG A 4 -3.35 -9.19 -6.23
N ILE A 5 -2.18 -9.09 -5.60
CA ILE A 5 -0.90 -8.96 -6.33
C ILE A 5 -0.70 -10.18 -7.24
N ARG A 6 -1.01 -11.35 -6.70
CA ARG A 6 -0.81 -12.62 -7.41
C ARG A 6 -1.77 -12.74 -8.58
N ASP A 7 -3.06 -12.50 -8.33
CA ASP A 7 -4.11 -12.72 -9.32
C ASP A 7 -4.13 -11.64 -10.41
N GLU A 8 -3.86 -10.37 -10.07
CA GLU A 8 -3.95 -9.25 -11.03
C GLU A 8 -2.60 -8.90 -11.67
N CYS A 9 -1.48 -8.98 -10.93
CA CYS A 9 -0.17 -8.58 -11.46
C CYS A 9 0.65 -9.75 -11.98
N LEU A 10 0.76 -10.85 -11.24
CA LEU A 10 1.63 -11.98 -11.60
C LEU A 10 0.96 -12.98 -12.55
N ASN A 11 -0.35 -13.22 -12.40
CA ASN A 11 -1.06 -14.23 -13.17
C ASN A 11 -1.53 -13.72 -14.55
N ILE A 12 -1.61 -12.40 -14.74
CA ILE A 12 -2.02 -11.76 -16.01
C ILE A 12 -0.81 -11.37 -16.87
N ASN A 13 0.36 -11.13 -16.27
CA ASN A 13 1.54 -10.69 -17.02
C ASN A 13 2.49 -11.86 -17.33
N THR A 14 2.75 -12.07 -18.62
CA THR A 14 3.88 -12.91 -19.06
C THR A 14 5.14 -12.04 -19.07
N PHE A 15 6.10 -12.34 -18.19
CA PHE A 15 7.34 -11.56 -18.11
C PHE A 15 8.37 -12.09 -19.11
N TYR A 16 8.70 -11.28 -20.12
CA TYR A 16 9.72 -11.61 -21.12
C TYR A 16 11.16 -11.39 -20.62
N SER A 17 11.35 -10.57 -19.59
CA SER A 17 12.66 -10.33 -18.96
C SER A 17 12.52 -9.83 -17.52
N LEU A 18 13.60 -9.97 -16.74
CA LEU A 18 13.63 -9.53 -15.34
C LEU A 18 13.50 -8.00 -15.22
N LEU A 19 14.02 -7.25 -16.20
CA LEU A 19 13.84 -5.80 -16.27
C LEU A 19 12.37 -5.43 -16.49
N HIS A 20 11.69 -6.13 -17.41
CA HIS A 20 10.27 -5.92 -17.67
C HIS A 20 9.43 -6.21 -16.41
N ALA A 21 9.73 -7.30 -15.71
CA ALA A 21 9.07 -7.62 -14.44
C ALA A 21 9.26 -6.53 -13.39
N ARG A 22 10.47 -5.97 -13.26
CA ARG A 22 10.72 -4.88 -12.29
C ARG A 22 9.93 -3.62 -12.61
N VAL A 23 9.79 -3.26 -13.89
CA VAL A 23 9.01 -2.09 -14.29
C VAL A 23 7.53 -2.32 -13.99
N VAL A 24 6.96 -3.44 -14.45
CA VAL A 24 5.53 -3.76 -14.25
C VAL A 24 5.18 -3.85 -12.77
N ILE A 25 6.02 -4.50 -11.96
CA ILE A 25 5.78 -4.63 -10.51
C ILE A 25 5.88 -3.28 -9.80
N SER A 26 6.85 -2.42 -10.18
CA SER A 26 7.00 -1.09 -9.59
C SER A 26 5.81 -0.18 -9.92
N ASP A 27 5.33 -0.24 -11.17
CA ASP A 27 4.18 0.55 -11.62
C ASP A 27 2.90 0.09 -10.90
N TRP A 28 2.65 -1.21 -10.90
CA TRP A 28 1.50 -1.81 -10.20
C TRP A 28 1.53 -1.53 -8.69
N LYS A 29 2.71 -1.58 -8.06
CA LYS A 29 2.87 -1.23 -6.64
C LYS A 29 2.51 0.22 -6.37
N THR A 30 2.81 1.12 -7.29
CA THR A 30 2.50 2.55 -7.16
C THR A 30 0.99 2.77 -7.23
N GLU A 31 0.34 2.22 -8.25
CA GLU A 31 -1.12 2.30 -8.42
C GLU A 31 -1.87 1.67 -7.22
N TYR A 32 -1.45 0.48 -6.78
CA TYR A 32 -2.08 -0.20 -5.64
C TYR A 32 -1.96 0.61 -4.34
N ASN A 33 -0.82 1.25 -4.09
CA ASN A 33 -0.59 1.99 -2.86
C ASN A 33 -1.25 3.36 -2.84
N HIS A 34 -1.46 3.99 -4.00
CA HIS A 34 -1.98 5.35 -4.11
C HIS A 34 -3.45 5.43 -4.50
N ASP A 35 -3.94 4.59 -5.42
CA ASP A 35 -5.27 4.75 -6.00
C ASP A 35 -6.29 3.76 -5.44
N ARG A 36 -5.83 2.61 -4.95
CA ARG A 36 -6.75 1.55 -4.49
C ARG A 36 -7.17 1.73 -3.05
N ARG A 37 -8.38 2.26 -2.90
CA ARG A 37 -9.10 2.30 -1.62
C ARG A 37 -9.44 0.90 -1.12
N HIS A 38 -9.14 0.63 0.14
CA HIS A 38 -9.42 -0.66 0.77
C HIS A 38 -10.48 -0.51 1.86
N SER A 39 -11.58 -1.28 1.76
CA SER A 39 -12.64 -1.28 2.77
C SER A 39 -12.15 -1.64 4.17
N SER A 40 -11.14 -2.50 4.29
CA SER A 40 -10.49 -2.84 5.56
C SER A 40 -9.67 -1.68 6.17
N LEU A 41 -9.30 -0.69 5.36
CA LEU A 41 -8.61 0.54 5.79
C LEU A 41 -9.59 1.73 5.82
N GLY A 42 -10.89 1.49 5.96
CA GLY A 42 -11.89 2.55 5.97
C GLY A 42 -12.09 3.22 4.61
N TYR A 43 -11.88 2.49 3.52
CA TYR A 43 -11.87 3.01 2.14
C TYR A 43 -10.76 4.03 1.85
N LEU A 44 -9.64 3.95 2.57
CA LEU A 44 -8.44 4.73 2.29
C LEU A 44 -7.46 3.93 1.43
N ALA A 45 -6.66 4.65 0.64
CA ALA A 45 -5.50 4.05 -0.02
C ALA A 45 -4.45 3.69 1.05
N PRO A 46 -3.63 2.64 0.83
CA PRO A 46 -2.56 2.26 1.76
C PRO A 46 -1.64 3.42 2.14
N ALA A 47 -1.29 4.28 1.18
CA ALA A 47 -0.45 5.45 1.43
C ALA A 47 -1.13 6.45 2.38
N ASP A 48 -2.42 6.72 2.19
CA ASP A 48 -3.17 7.65 3.05
C ASP A 48 -3.37 7.08 4.45
N TYR A 49 -3.64 5.78 4.55
CA TYR A 49 -3.72 5.09 5.83
C TYR A 49 -2.39 5.17 6.58
N ALA A 50 -1.26 4.92 5.91
CA ALA A 50 0.06 5.03 6.53
C ALA A 50 0.37 6.46 7.03
N ARG A 51 -0.06 7.48 6.29
CA ARG A 51 0.06 8.90 6.73
C ARG A 51 -0.82 9.21 7.93
N GLN A 52 -1.99 8.60 8.04
CA GLN A 52 -2.87 8.77 9.21
C GLN A 52 -2.35 8.02 10.43
N CYS A 53 -1.82 6.79 10.27
CA CYS A 53 -1.22 6.05 11.37
C CYS A 53 0.02 6.75 11.95
N THR A 54 0.86 7.34 11.11
CA THR A 54 2.02 8.11 11.56
C THR A 54 1.60 9.35 12.35
N HIS A 55 0.56 10.06 11.93
CA HIS A 55 0.00 11.19 12.68
C HIS A 55 -0.67 10.76 14.01
N GLN A 56 -1.34 9.60 14.04
CA GLN A 56 -1.93 9.06 15.28
C GLN A 56 -0.85 8.74 16.32
N MET A 57 0.30 8.21 15.91
CA MET A 57 1.42 7.93 16.82
C MET A 57 1.99 9.21 17.47
N GLU A 58 2.13 10.30 16.72
CA GLU A 58 2.57 11.60 17.31
C GLU A 58 1.56 12.17 18.31
N THR A 59 0.26 11.97 18.09
CA THR A 59 -0.78 12.45 19.00
C THR A 59 -0.87 11.62 20.29
N ASP A 60 -0.50 10.34 20.25
CA ASP A 60 -0.56 9.45 21.42
C ASP A 60 0.64 9.66 22.35
N ASP A 61 1.84 9.92 21.77
CA ASP A 61 3.03 10.26 22.55
C ASP A 61 2.88 11.59 23.35
N SER A 62 2.10 12.54 22.83
CA SER A 62 1.83 13.81 23.53
C SER A 62 0.85 13.67 24.71
N HIS A 63 0.07 12.59 24.79
CA HIS A 63 -0.86 12.35 25.90
C HIS A 63 -0.26 11.52 27.04
N ASN A 64 0.94 10.97 26.88
CA ASN A 64 1.61 10.14 27.89
C ASN A 64 2.54 10.93 28.83
N VAL A 65 2.54 12.27 28.78
CA VAL A 65 3.30 13.14 29.71
C VAL A 65 2.35 13.92 30.62
N ARG A 66 1.45 13.22 31.32
CA ARG A 66 0.75 13.76 32.49
C ARG A 66 0.19 12.67 33.40
N THR A 67 1.05 12.07 34.22
CA THR A 67 0.74 11.62 35.60
C THR A 67 2.03 11.34 36.35
#